data_AF-A0A2R7S8I3-F1
#
_entry.id   AF-A0A2R7S8I3-F1
#
_cell.length_a   1.000
_cell.length_b   1.000
_cell.length_c   1.000
_cell.angle_alpha   90.00
_cell.angle_beta   90.00
_cell.angle_gamma   90.00
#
_symmetry.space_group_name_H-M   'P 1'
#
loop_
_entity.id
_entity.type
_entity.pdbx_description
1 polymer ?
#
loop_
_entity_poly.entity_id
_entity_poly.type
_entity_poly.pdbx_seq_one_letter_code
_entity_poly.pdbx_strand_id
1 'polypeptide(L)'
;QYPAPSGRRCFQLGQAIRRAVESFDPDLNVQIWGTGGMSHQLQGPRAGLINREWDNRFLDRLVSEPAELAQVPHIDYMREAGSEGIELVMWLIARGAMADVAGGPAPRVAQRFYHVPASNTAVGHLILENLRD
;
A
#
# COMPACT_ATOMS: atom_id res chain seq x y z
N GLN A 1 15.74 11.16 -0.95
CA GLN A 1 15.48 12.41 -1.70
C GLN A 1 14.03 12.80 -1.48
N TYR A 2 13.74 14.08 -1.22
CA TYR A 2 12.37 14.59 -1.05
C TYR A 2 12.12 15.71 -2.07
N PRO A 3 10.88 15.90 -2.55
CA PRO A 3 9.68 15.14 -2.19
C PRO A 3 9.55 13.82 -2.97
N ALA A 4 9.07 12.76 -2.30
CA ALA A 4 8.57 11.56 -2.96
C ALA A 4 7.24 11.86 -3.70
N PRO A 5 6.74 10.97 -4.58
CA PRO A 5 5.38 11.09 -5.10
C PRO A 5 4.34 11.06 -3.98
N SER A 6 3.22 11.78 -4.14
CA SER A 6 2.09 11.71 -3.19
C SER A 6 1.38 10.36 -3.27
N GLY A 7 0.69 9.97 -2.20
CA GLY A 7 -0.18 8.78 -2.20
C GLY A 7 -1.19 8.81 -3.36
N ARG A 8 -1.79 9.98 -3.62
CA ARG A 8 -2.68 10.21 -4.77
C ARG A 8 -2.01 9.91 -6.10
N ARG A 9 -0.76 10.35 -6.29
CA ARG A 9 -0.02 10.08 -7.54
C ARG A 9 0.31 8.60 -7.69
N CYS A 10 0.69 7.92 -6.59
CA CYS A 10 0.89 6.48 -6.56
C CYS A 10 -0.40 5.71 -6.90
N PHE A 11 -1.53 6.09 -6.32
CA PHE A 11 -2.82 5.47 -6.61
C PHE A 11 -3.26 5.64 -8.08
N GLN A 12 -3.09 6.84 -8.64
CA GLN A 12 -3.34 7.11 -10.06
C GLN A 12 -2.41 6.32 -10.99
N LEU A 13 -1.16 6.08 -10.57
CA LEU A 13 -0.24 5.23 -11.31
C LEU A 13 -0.76 3.79 -11.36
N GLY A 14 -1.29 3.25 -10.26
CA GLY A 14 -1.97 1.95 -10.24
C GLY A 14 -3.10 1.84 -11.24
N GLN A 15 -3.96 2.87 -11.31
CA GLN A 15 -5.06 2.93 -12.27
C GLN A 15 -4.55 2.93 -13.73
N ALA A 16 -3.44 3.62 -13.99
CA ALA A 16 -2.82 3.61 -15.32
C ALA A 16 -2.20 2.24 -15.65
N ILE A 17 -1.54 1.59 -14.68
CA ILE A 17 -1.00 0.24 -14.83
C ILE A 17 -2.11 -0.75 -15.18
N ARG A 18 -3.26 -0.70 -14.50
CA ARG A 18 -4.42 -1.54 -14.83
C ARG A 18 -4.80 -1.43 -16.31
N ARG A 19 -5.04 -0.19 -16.79
CA ARG A 19 -5.42 0.04 -18.20
C ARG A 19 -4.36 -0.46 -19.17
N ALA A 20 -3.08 -0.32 -18.82
CA ALA A 20 -1.99 -0.82 -19.64
C ALA A 20 -1.98 -2.36 -19.70
N VAL A 21 -2.17 -3.03 -18.56
CA VAL A 21 -2.29 -4.49 -18.48
C VAL A 21 -3.50 -4.98 -19.28
N GLU A 22 -4.67 -4.34 -19.13
CA GLU A 22 -5.89 -4.71 -19.86
C GLU A 22 -5.80 -4.47 -21.38
N SER A 23 -4.93 -3.56 -21.82
CA SER A 23 -4.68 -3.30 -23.24
C SER A 23 -3.71 -4.28 -23.90
N PHE A 24 -3.15 -5.23 -23.14
CA PHE A 24 -2.19 -6.20 -23.66
C PHE A 24 -2.92 -7.45 -24.20
N ASP A 25 -2.80 -7.72 -25.50
CA ASP A 25 -3.57 -8.77 -26.19
C ASP A 25 -3.47 -10.18 -25.60
N PRO A 26 -2.30 -10.65 -25.09
CA PRO A 26 -2.21 -11.97 -24.49
C PRO A 26 -3.00 -12.11 -23.17
N ASP A 27 -3.76 -13.19 -23.06
CA ASP A 27 -4.45 -13.57 -21.82
C ASP A 27 -3.46 -14.09 -20.77
N LEU A 28 -2.99 -13.19 -19.89
CA LEU A 28 -2.04 -13.48 -18.83
C LEU A 28 -2.67 -13.26 -17.45
N ASN A 29 -2.35 -14.16 -16.53
CA ASN A 29 -2.61 -13.94 -15.11
C ASN A 29 -1.53 -13.02 -14.51
N VAL A 30 -1.77 -11.71 -14.55
CA VAL A 30 -0.85 -10.68 -14.06
C VAL A 30 -1.06 -10.40 -12.57
N GLN A 31 0.02 -10.40 -11.80
CA GLN A 31 0.04 -9.97 -10.40
C GLN A 31 0.78 -8.64 -10.26
N ILE A 32 0.35 -7.81 -9.30
CA ILE A 32 0.97 -6.52 -9.00
C ILE A 32 1.31 -6.47 -7.51
N TRP A 33 2.59 -6.30 -7.20
CA TRP A 33 3.08 -6.37 -5.82
C TRP A 33 3.55 -4.99 -5.35
N GLY A 34 2.91 -4.46 -4.31
CA GLY A 34 3.37 -3.28 -3.59
C GLY A 34 4.22 -3.73 -2.41
N THR A 35 5.51 -3.38 -2.42
CA THR A 35 6.48 -3.82 -1.41
C THR A 35 6.99 -2.66 -0.56
N GLY A 36 7.79 -2.98 0.46
CA GLY A 36 8.22 -2.05 1.49
C GLY A 36 7.24 -2.02 2.68
N GLY A 37 7.60 -1.28 3.71
CA GLY A 37 6.85 -1.04 4.91
C GLY A 37 7.13 -2.08 6.01
N MET A 38 6.41 -2.01 7.12
CA MET A 38 5.41 -0.98 7.48
C MET A 38 6.04 0.12 8.33
N SER A 39 5.51 0.43 9.52
CA SER A 39 6.16 1.39 10.41
C SER A 39 7.59 0.94 10.75
N HIS A 40 8.53 1.84 10.53
CA HIS A 40 9.93 1.72 10.92
C HIS A 40 10.65 3.07 10.81
N GLN A 41 11.68 3.22 11.63
CA GLN A 41 12.66 4.28 11.49
C GLN A 41 14.06 3.73 11.70
N LEU A 42 14.97 3.95 10.75
CA LEU A 42 16.32 3.40 10.75
C LEU A 42 17.37 4.39 11.24
N GLN A 43 17.04 5.68 11.29
CA GLN A 43 18.01 6.74 11.51
C GLN A 43 17.62 7.72 12.63
N GLY A 44 18.64 8.31 13.25
CA GLY A 44 18.50 9.34 14.27
C GLY A 44 17.98 8.83 15.62
N PRO A 45 17.70 9.73 16.57
CA PRO A 45 17.32 9.37 17.94
C PRO A 45 16.00 8.59 18.07
N ARG A 46 15.18 8.58 17.01
CA ARG A 46 13.89 7.87 16.95
C ARG A 46 13.98 6.55 16.18
N ALA A 47 15.20 6.08 15.88
CA ALA A 47 15.41 4.77 15.28
C ALA A 47 14.81 3.65 16.16
N GLY A 48 14.26 2.61 15.52
CA GLY A 48 13.53 1.52 16.19
C GLY A 48 12.05 1.81 16.45
N LEU A 49 11.51 2.93 15.97
CA LEU A 49 10.08 3.21 16.06
C LEU A 49 9.26 2.13 15.36
N ILE A 50 8.21 1.67 16.04
CA ILE A 50 7.13 0.85 15.49
C ILE A 50 5.79 1.42 15.98
N ASN A 51 4.79 1.45 15.10
CA ASN A 51 3.43 1.89 15.42
C ASN A 51 2.40 0.89 14.89
N ARG A 52 2.10 -0.12 15.71
CA ARG A 52 1.14 -1.19 15.40
C ARG A 52 -0.26 -0.70 15.10
N GLU A 53 -0.69 0.37 15.78
CA GLU A 53 -2.03 0.91 15.61
C GLU A 53 -2.17 1.58 14.24
N TRP A 54 -1.20 2.42 13.87
CA TRP A 54 -1.13 3.00 12.53
C TRP A 54 -1.09 1.93 11.44
N ASP A 55 -0.22 0.93 11.60
CA ASP A 55 -0.03 -0.15 10.64
C ASP A 55 -1.32 -0.93 10.37
N ASN A 56 -2.05 -1.33 11.41
CA ASN A 56 -3.29 -2.07 11.24
C ASN A 56 -4.38 -1.21 10.62
N ARG A 57 -4.48 0.07 11.02
CA ARG A 57 -5.39 1.02 10.37
C ARG A 57 -5.02 1.23 8.90
N PHE A 58 -3.73 1.31 8.56
CA PHE A 58 -3.29 1.44 7.16
C PHE A 58 -3.76 0.23 6.35
N LEU A 59 -3.53 -0.99 6.84
CA LEU A 59 -3.98 -2.21 6.17
C LEU A 59 -5.51 -2.28 6.03
N ASP A 60 -6.26 -1.87 7.06
CA ASP A 60 -7.73 -1.83 7.01
C ASP A 60 -8.20 -0.86 5.93
N ARG A 61 -7.70 0.38 5.97
CA ARG A 61 -8.05 1.45 5.04
C ARG A 61 -7.60 1.16 3.62
N LEU A 62 -6.48 0.45 3.45
CA LEU A 62 -6.00 0.04 2.13
C LEU A 62 -7.02 -0.88 1.45
N VAL A 63 -7.74 -1.70 2.22
CA VAL A 63 -8.81 -2.55 1.69
C VAL A 63 -10.09 -1.75 1.47
N SER A 64 -10.59 -1.07 2.52
CA SER A 64 -11.94 -0.50 2.54
C SER A 64 -12.09 0.86 1.89
N GLU A 65 -11.06 1.71 1.93
CA GLU A 65 -11.14 3.11 1.50
C GLU A 65 -9.85 3.62 0.83
N PRO A 66 -9.34 2.93 -0.20
CA PRO A 66 -8.03 3.22 -0.79
C PRO A 66 -7.91 4.63 -1.39
N ALA A 67 -9.01 5.19 -1.90
CA ALA A 67 -9.03 6.53 -2.49
C ALA A 67 -8.84 7.63 -1.43
N GLU A 68 -9.43 7.45 -0.25
CA GLU A 68 -9.28 8.32 0.91
C GLU A 68 -7.90 8.14 1.55
N LEU A 69 -7.44 6.90 1.68
CA LEU A 69 -6.09 6.62 2.15
C LEU A 69 -5.02 7.29 1.26
N ALA A 70 -5.26 7.37 -0.05
CA ALA A 70 -4.35 8.04 -0.97
C ALA A 70 -4.24 9.56 -0.77
N GLN A 71 -5.17 10.19 -0.03
CA GLN A 71 -5.10 11.62 0.29
C GLN A 71 -4.28 11.93 1.54
N VAL A 72 -3.83 10.92 2.29
CA VAL A 72 -3.02 11.14 3.50
C VAL A 72 -1.71 11.86 3.15
N PRO A 73 -1.38 12.98 3.81
CA PRO A 73 -0.18 13.74 3.51
C PRO A 73 1.08 13.03 4.05
N HIS A 74 2.21 13.22 3.38
CA HIS A 74 3.49 12.60 3.78
C HIS A 74 3.89 12.86 5.24
N ILE A 75 3.52 14.03 5.78
CA ILE A 75 3.85 14.39 7.16
C ILE A 75 3.21 13.44 8.17
N ASP A 76 2.03 12.89 7.88
CA ASP A 76 1.36 11.96 8.78
C ASP A 76 2.05 10.59 8.73
N TYR A 77 2.49 10.11 7.57
CA TYR A 77 3.34 8.93 7.49
C TYR A 77 4.64 9.10 8.28
N MET A 78 5.35 10.23 8.12
CA MET A 78 6.61 10.46 8.85
C MET A 78 6.40 10.51 10.37
N ARG A 79 5.29 11.11 10.81
CA ARG A 79 4.92 11.15 12.24
C ARG A 79 4.56 9.77 12.75
N GLU A 80 3.66 9.06 12.07
CA GLU A 80 3.03 7.85 12.61
C GLU A 80 3.84 6.58 12.30
N ALA A 81 4.42 6.47 11.11
CA ALA A 81 5.11 5.28 10.63
C ALA A 81 6.64 5.37 10.68
N GLY A 82 7.20 6.54 11.03
CA GLY A 82 8.64 6.78 10.98
C GLY A 82 9.11 7.28 9.61
N SER A 83 10.36 7.77 9.54
CA SER A 83 10.86 8.45 8.33
C SER A 83 10.91 7.55 7.09
N GLU A 84 11.24 6.27 7.27
CA GLU A 84 11.29 5.29 6.18
C GLU A 84 9.91 4.63 5.93
N GLY A 85 9.01 4.63 6.92
CA GLY A 85 7.62 4.17 6.77
C GLY A 85 6.78 4.94 5.73
N ILE A 86 7.30 6.04 5.18
CA ILE A 86 6.72 6.74 4.03
C ILE A 86 6.57 5.83 2.80
N GLU A 87 7.37 4.77 2.69
CA GLU A 87 7.33 3.83 1.56
C GLU A 87 6.00 3.07 1.43
N LEU A 88 5.14 3.11 2.46
CA LEU A 88 3.76 2.62 2.42
C LEU A 88 2.95 3.23 1.25
N VAL A 89 3.31 4.40 0.71
CA VAL A 89 2.67 4.94 -0.50
C VAL A 89 2.82 4.04 -1.73
N MET A 90 3.84 3.17 -1.78
CA MET A 90 4.00 2.21 -2.89
C MET A 90 2.89 1.15 -2.91
N TRP A 91 2.30 0.81 -1.77
CA TRP A 91 1.18 -0.13 -1.68
C TRP A 91 -0.07 0.41 -2.41
N LEU A 92 -0.22 1.74 -2.47
CA LEU A 92 -1.31 2.38 -3.22
C LEU A 92 -1.19 2.17 -4.74
N ILE A 93 0.02 1.89 -5.27
CA ILE A 93 0.19 1.57 -6.69
C ILE A 93 -0.47 0.22 -7.00
N ALA A 94 -0.15 -0.82 -6.23
CA ALA A 94 -0.78 -2.13 -6.41
C ALA A 94 -2.28 -2.05 -6.15
N ARG A 95 -2.68 -1.35 -5.09
CA ARG A 95 -4.10 -1.19 -4.73
C ARG A 95 -4.91 -0.44 -5.79
N GLY A 96 -4.32 0.58 -6.41
CA GLY A 96 -4.96 1.38 -7.47
C GLY A 96 -5.22 0.62 -8.77
N ALA A 97 -4.59 -0.55 -8.95
CA ALA A 97 -4.77 -1.38 -10.14
C ALA A 97 -5.89 -2.43 -10.02
N MET A 98 -6.52 -2.55 -8.84
CA MET A 98 -7.58 -3.55 -8.59
C MET A 98 -8.92 -3.20 -9.25
N ALA A 99 -9.76 -4.20 -9.45
CA ALA A 99 -10.99 -4.09 -10.23
C ALA A 99 -12.02 -3.14 -9.61
N ASP A 100 -12.15 -3.13 -8.29
CA ASP A 100 -13.08 -2.26 -7.57
C ASP A 100 -12.79 -0.76 -7.77
N VAL A 101 -11.52 -0.41 -7.95
CA VAL A 101 -11.09 0.97 -8.27
C VAL A 101 -11.55 1.38 -9.68
N ALA A 102 -11.83 0.42 -10.55
CA ALA A 102 -12.35 0.60 -11.91
C ALA A 102 -13.85 0.28 -12.04
N GLY A 103 -14.59 0.21 -10.92
CA GLY A 103 -16.04 -0.03 -10.91
C GLY A 103 -16.46 -1.50 -10.80
N GLY A 104 -15.50 -2.42 -10.61
CA GLY A 104 -15.77 -3.81 -10.28
C GLY A 104 -16.17 -4.04 -8.81
N PRO A 105 -16.36 -5.30 -8.39
CA PRO A 105 -16.67 -5.65 -7.02
C PRO A 105 -15.46 -5.51 -6.09
N ALA A 106 -15.71 -5.21 -4.81
CA ALA A 106 -14.68 -5.12 -3.78
C ALA A 106 -13.81 -6.40 -3.70
N PRO A 107 -12.49 -6.29 -3.46
CA PRO A 107 -11.60 -7.43 -3.46
C PRO A 107 -11.84 -8.35 -2.26
N ARG A 108 -11.54 -9.64 -2.44
CA ARG A 108 -11.47 -10.59 -1.34
C ARG A 108 -10.12 -10.49 -0.63
N VAL A 109 -10.13 -10.34 0.69
CA VAL A 109 -8.92 -10.50 1.51
C VAL A 109 -8.64 -11.98 1.67
N ALA A 110 -7.74 -12.53 0.84
CA ALA A 110 -7.39 -13.94 0.88
C ALA A 110 -6.46 -14.27 2.05
N GLN A 111 -5.58 -13.34 2.39
CA GLN A 111 -4.67 -13.48 3.52
C GLN A 111 -4.31 -12.12 4.09
N ARG A 112 -4.23 -12.04 5.43
CA ARG A 112 -3.66 -10.91 6.16
C ARG A 112 -2.73 -11.43 7.25
N PHE A 113 -1.55 -10.84 7.35
CA PHE A 113 -0.57 -11.14 8.38
C PHE A 113 0.10 -9.84 8.84
N TYR A 114 0.33 -9.74 10.15
CA TYR A 114 1.06 -8.64 10.76
C TYR A 114 1.92 -9.15 11.90
N HIS A 115 3.21 -8.83 11.90
CA HIS A 115 4.15 -9.24 12.93
C HIS A 115 5.18 -8.15 13.27
N VAL A 116 5.51 -8.09 14.55
CA VAL A 116 6.57 -7.22 15.09
C VAL A 116 7.31 -7.99 16.17
N PRO A 117 8.64 -7.85 16.26
CA PRO A 117 9.51 -7.13 15.33
C PRO A 117 10.05 -8.04 14.22
N ALA A 118 10.32 -7.49 13.03
CA ALA A 118 11.26 -8.07 12.08
C ALA A 118 12.46 -7.12 11.97
N SER A 119 13.46 -7.33 12.83
CA SER A 119 14.52 -6.35 13.08
C SER A 119 13.92 -4.99 13.48
N ASN A 120 14.21 -3.91 12.74
CA ASN A 120 13.70 -2.56 13.02
C ASN A 120 12.36 -2.24 12.35
N THR A 121 11.71 -3.22 11.72
CA THR A 121 10.53 -3.00 10.90
C THR A 121 9.35 -3.89 11.30
N ALA A 122 8.13 -3.36 11.15
CA ALA A 122 6.92 -4.15 11.23
C ALA A 122 6.65 -4.87 9.90
N VAL A 123 6.42 -6.18 9.93
CA VAL A 123 6.05 -6.93 8.72
C VAL A 123 4.53 -6.90 8.57
N GLY A 124 4.07 -6.31 7.47
CA GLY A 124 2.71 -6.44 6.97
C GLY A 124 2.70 -7.28 5.70
N HIS A 125 1.72 -8.18 5.57
CA HIS A 125 1.51 -8.95 4.35
C HIS A 125 0.01 -9.11 4.08
N LEU A 126 -0.40 -8.78 2.86
CA LEU A 126 -1.80 -8.76 2.44
C LEU A 126 -1.91 -9.36 1.04
N ILE A 127 -2.79 -10.36 0.88
CA ILE A 127 -3.17 -10.89 -0.42
C ILE A 127 -4.61 -10.45 -0.69
N LEU A 128 -4.78 -9.66 -1.74
CA LEU A 128 -6.08 -9.22 -2.25
C LEU A 128 -6.34 -9.85 -3.62
N GLU A 129 -7.52 -10.40 -3.79
CA GLU A 129 -7.95 -11.00 -5.05
C GLU A 129 -9.11 -10.21 -5.65
N ASN A 130 -9.01 -9.91 -6.94
CA ASN A 130 -10.19 -9.49 -7.71
C ASN A 130 -11.18 -10.66 -7.72
N LEU A 131 -12.45 -10.39 -7.41
CA LEU A 131 -13.50 -11.36 -7.66
C LEU A 131 -13.66 -11.48 -9.17
N ARG A 132 -13.71 -12.72 -9.67
CA ARG A 132 -13.99 -12.97 -11.08
C ARG A 132 -15.46 -12.62 -11.35
N ASP A 133 -15.72 -12.03 -12.50
CA ASP A 133 -17.06 -12.01 -13.09
C ASP A 133 -17.52 -13.43 -13.45
#